data_AF-A0A0Q5Q819-F1
#
_entry.id   AF-A0A0Q5Q819-F1
#
_cell.length_a   1.000
_cell.length_b   1.000
_cell.length_c   1.000
_cell.angle_alpha   90.00
_cell.angle_beta   90.00
_cell.angle_gamma   90.00
#
_symmetry.space_group_name_H-M   'P 1'
#
loop_
_entity.id
_entity.type
_entity.pdbx_description
1 polymer ?
#
loop_
_entity_poly.entity_id
_entity_poly.type
_entity_poly.pdbx_seq_one_letter_code
_entity_poly.pdbx_strand_id
1 'polypeptide(L)'
;MKKLIGMLILILVVLSCNTQKVYSDYDISYSKSGGYAPVYENLLIKGTDAYYSFEGKGKKTNSSFKLTSAELQKLDEILSEKRFRFIEEDHKKVYDRMSVTIVVKNGKNSASKTDAGFILAKDQKNWAAITGAFQEIISKKVKNTP
;
A
#
# COMPACT_ATOMS: atom_id res chain seq x y z
N MET A 1 -23.05 37.03 10.74
CA MET A 1 -22.02 36.70 9.73
C MET A 1 -20.78 36.02 10.33
N LYS A 2 -20.10 36.60 11.34
CA LYS A 2 -18.90 35.97 11.96
C LYS A 2 -19.15 34.58 12.59
N LYS A 3 -20.32 34.35 13.20
CA LYS A 3 -20.72 33.03 13.76
C LYS A 3 -20.95 31.95 12.68
N LEU A 4 -21.43 32.34 11.49
CA LEU A 4 -21.64 31.44 10.37
C LEU A 4 -20.31 31.05 9.71
N ILE A 5 -19.38 32.00 9.59
CA ILE A 5 -18.03 31.74 9.05
C ILE A 5 -17.25 30.78 9.97
N GLY A 6 -17.32 30.96 11.29
CA GLY A 6 -16.68 30.06 12.25
C GLY A 6 -17.22 28.63 12.20
N MET A 7 -18.54 28.47 12.01
CA MET A 7 -19.17 27.16 11.85
C MET A 7 -18.74 26.47 10.54
N LEU A 8 -18.59 27.24 9.45
CA LEU A 8 -18.13 26.74 8.16
C LEU A 8 -16.68 26.24 8.22
N ILE A 9 -15.80 26.98 8.92
CA ILE A 9 -14.39 26.60 9.13
C ILE A 9 -14.31 25.31 9.97
N LEU A 10 -15.14 25.16 11.00
CA LEU A 10 -15.16 23.96 11.83
C LEU A 10 -15.59 22.72 11.03
N ILE A 11 -16.60 22.83 10.18
CA ILE A 11 -17.06 21.73 9.32
C ILE A 11 -15.98 21.30 8.32
N LEU A 12 -15.24 22.26 7.73
CA LEU A 12 -14.15 21.95 6.80
C LEU A 12 -12.98 21.21 7.47
N VAL A 13 -12.64 21.55 8.71
CA VAL A 13 -11.59 20.86 9.49
C VAL A 13 -12.00 19.45 9.89
N VAL A 14 -13.28 19.22 10.23
CA VAL A 14 -13.76 17.88 10.61
C VAL A 14 -13.81 16.94 9.39
N LEU A 15 -14.18 17.46 8.22
CA LEU A 15 -14.22 16.68 6.97
C LEU A 15 -12.81 16.32 6.45
N SER A 16 -11.80 17.17 6.64
CA SER A 16 -10.42 16.88 6.22
C SER A 16 -9.72 15.82 7.09
N CYS A 17 -10.06 15.73 8.38
CA CYS A 17 -9.56 14.68 9.27
C CYS A 17 -10.00 13.27 8.86
N ASN A 18 -11.18 13.11 8.26
CA ASN A 18 -11.72 11.78 7.94
C ASN A 18 -11.03 11.12 6.75
N THR A 19 -10.58 11.88 5.75
CA THR A 19 -9.83 11.31 4.61
C THR A 19 -8.43 10.86 5.01
N GLN A 20 -7.78 11.56 5.96
CA GLN A 20 -6.46 11.16 6.49
C GLN A 20 -6.48 9.85 7.27
N LYS A 21 -7.60 9.51 7.94
CA LYS A 21 -7.72 8.27 8.72
C LYS A 21 -7.53 7.02 7.86
N VAL A 22 -8.13 6.95 6.68
CA VAL A 22 -8.02 5.77 5.80
C VAL A 22 -6.56 5.48 5.43
N TYR A 23 -5.75 6.51 5.21
CA TYR A 23 -4.34 6.38 4.83
C TYR A 23 -3.38 6.11 5.99
N SER A 24 -3.84 6.22 7.24
CA SER A 24 -3.01 6.00 8.43
C SER A 24 -3.45 4.79 9.25
N ASP A 25 -4.70 4.37 9.12
CA ASP A 25 -5.37 3.33 9.89
C ASP A 25 -5.53 2.02 9.09
N TYR A 26 -4.41 1.37 8.82
CA TYR A 26 -4.31 0.05 8.17
C TYR A 26 -3.48 -0.93 9.02
N ASP A 27 -3.66 -2.23 8.81
CA ASP A 27 -2.82 -3.31 9.36
C ASP A 27 -1.66 -3.66 8.42
N ILE A 28 -1.96 -3.70 7.12
CA ILE A 28 -1.01 -3.99 6.05
C ILE A 28 -1.18 -2.95 4.93
N SER A 29 -0.09 -2.44 4.38
CA SER A 29 -0.11 -1.62 3.18
C SER A 29 0.87 -2.14 2.13
N TYR A 30 0.49 -1.96 0.88
CA TYR A 30 1.32 -2.05 -0.30
C TYR A 30 1.20 -0.72 -1.05
N SER A 31 2.33 -0.10 -1.35
CA SER A 31 2.40 1.17 -2.07
C SER A 31 3.47 1.08 -3.15
N LYS A 32 3.06 1.25 -4.41
CA LYS A 32 3.94 1.35 -5.56
C LYS A 32 3.90 2.78 -6.07
N SER A 33 5.03 3.48 -5.99
CA SER A 33 5.10 4.90 -6.35
C SER A 33 6.43 5.34 -6.94
N GLY A 34 6.38 6.45 -7.69
CA GLY A 34 7.55 7.08 -8.31
C GLY A 34 7.53 6.99 -9.84
N GLY A 35 8.71 7.05 -10.45
CA GLY A 35 8.86 7.17 -11.90
C GLY A 35 8.90 8.63 -12.39
N TYR A 36 9.54 8.85 -13.55
CA TYR A 36 9.58 10.17 -14.22
C TYR A 36 8.19 10.76 -14.51
N ALA A 37 7.23 9.89 -14.84
CA ALA A 37 5.81 10.23 -14.88
C ALA A 37 5.14 9.52 -13.69
N PRO A 38 4.98 10.20 -12.54
CA PRO A 38 4.63 9.54 -11.30
C PRO A 38 3.33 8.74 -11.40
N VAL A 39 3.40 7.50 -10.92
CA VAL A 39 2.25 6.66 -10.66
C VAL A 39 2.18 6.43 -9.15
N TYR A 40 0.98 6.30 -8.62
CA TYR A 40 0.71 5.95 -7.24
C TYR A 40 -0.33 4.84 -7.25
N GLU A 41 0.07 3.65 -6.83
CA GLU A 41 -0.82 2.50 -6.65
C GLU A 41 -0.73 2.04 -5.20
N ASN A 42 -1.85 2.01 -4.49
CA ASN A 42 -1.91 1.67 -3.08
C ASN A 42 -2.96 0.60 -2.85
N LEU A 43 -2.65 -0.33 -1.95
CA LEU A 43 -3.58 -1.26 -1.35
C LEU A 43 -3.41 -1.17 0.17
N LEU A 44 -4.45 -0.76 0.86
CA LEU A 44 -4.51 -0.64 2.32
C LEU A 44 -5.47 -1.70 2.85
N ILE A 45 -5.04 -2.51 3.82
CA ILE A 45 -5.81 -3.60 4.38
C ILE A 45 -5.97 -3.36 5.89
N LYS A 46 -7.20 -3.43 6.40
CA LYS A 46 -7.54 -3.39 7.83
C LYS A 46 -8.55 -4.49 8.15
N GLY A 47 -8.15 -5.47 8.95
CA GLY A 47 -8.90 -6.72 9.10
C GLY A 47 -9.18 -7.35 7.73
N THR A 48 -10.46 -7.53 7.41
CA THR A 48 -10.90 -8.03 6.08
C THR A 48 -11.17 -6.93 5.06
N ASP A 49 -11.22 -5.67 5.50
CA ASP A 49 -11.52 -4.54 4.61
C ASP A 49 -10.26 -4.10 3.87
N ALA A 50 -10.41 -3.85 2.58
CA ALA A 50 -9.34 -3.38 1.73
C ALA A 50 -9.78 -2.17 0.92
N TYR A 51 -8.87 -1.20 0.80
CA TYR A 51 -9.02 -0.02 -0.03
C TYR A 51 -7.87 0.03 -1.03
N TYR A 52 -8.22 0.05 -2.31
CA TYR A 52 -7.31 0.25 -3.42
C TYR A 52 -7.44 1.66 -3.99
N SER A 53 -6.31 2.28 -4.31
CA SER A 53 -6.26 3.51 -5.10
C SER A 53 -5.15 3.47 -6.14
N PHE A 54 -5.45 4.03 -7.30
CA PHE A 54 -4.52 4.22 -8.40
C PHE A 54 -4.63 5.64 -8.92
N GLU A 55 -3.49 6.30 -9.11
CA GLU A 55 -3.39 7.59 -9.78
C GLU A 55 -2.14 7.61 -10.65
N GLY A 56 -2.30 7.76 -11.96
CA GLY A 56 -1.18 7.78 -12.90
C GLY A 56 -1.65 7.81 -14.34
N LYS A 57 -0.82 8.37 -15.23
CA LYS A 57 -1.10 8.43 -16.68
C LYS A 57 -2.47 9.04 -17.02
N GLY A 58 -2.89 10.05 -16.26
CA GLY A 58 -4.20 10.71 -16.43
C GLY A 58 -5.41 9.86 -16.01
N LYS A 59 -5.19 8.70 -15.38
CA LYS A 59 -6.25 7.84 -14.84
C LYS A 59 -6.24 7.87 -13.32
N LYS A 60 -7.45 7.83 -12.74
CA LYS A 60 -7.67 7.68 -11.31
C LYS A 60 -8.71 6.60 -11.07
N THR A 61 -8.42 5.65 -10.19
CA THR A 61 -9.32 4.55 -9.88
C THR A 61 -9.23 4.24 -8.40
N ASN A 62 -10.36 4.18 -7.73
CA ASN A 62 -10.44 3.79 -6.32
C ASN A 62 -11.47 2.67 -6.19
N SER A 63 -11.21 1.71 -5.30
CA SER A 63 -12.12 0.61 -5.04
C SER A 63 -12.00 0.15 -3.59
N SER A 64 -13.14 -0.14 -2.97
CA SER A 64 -13.18 -0.80 -1.67
C SER A 64 -13.75 -2.20 -1.85
N PHE A 65 -13.13 -3.19 -1.23
CA PHE A 65 -13.57 -4.58 -1.30
C PHE A 65 -13.19 -5.34 -0.03
N LYS A 66 -13.75 -6.54 0.13
CA LYS A 66 -13.39 -7.45 1.21
C LYS A 66 -12.46 -8.55 0.73
N LEU A 67 -11.47 -8.84 1.56
CA LEU A 67 -10.64 -10.04 1.47
C LEU A 67 -11.30 -11.14 2.27
N THR A 68 -11.27 -12.35 1.72
CA THR A 68 -11.63 -13.56 2.46
C THR A 68 -10.53 -13.92 3.45
N SER A 69 -10.87 -14.65 4.51
CA SER A 69 -9.87 -15.16 5.45
C SER A 69 -8.81 -16.02 4.77
N ALA A 70 -9.18 -16.78 3.72
CA ALA A 70 -8.25 -17.59 2.93
C ALA A 70 -7.25 -16.73 2.13
N GLU A 71 -7.68 -15.60 1.57
CA GLU A 71 -6.79 -14.66 0.88
C GLU A 71 -5.80 -14.02 1.85
N LEU A 72 -6.25 -13.62 3.04
CA LEU A 72 -5.39 -13.07 4.09
C LEU A 72 -4.40 -14.11 4.61
N GLN A 73 -4.86 -15.35 4.84
CA GLN A 73 -4.00 -16.45 5.27
C GLN A 73 -2.92 -16.74 4.23
N LYS A 74 -3.29 -16.86 2.94
CA LYS A 74 -2.32 -17.06 1.85
C LYS A 74 -1.28 -15.94 1.81
N LEU A 75 -1.69 -14.69 2.01
CA LEU A 75 -0.77 -13.56 2.08
C LEU A 75 0.21 -13.69 3.26
N ASP A 76 -0.27 -14.01 4.46
CA ASP A 76 0.59 -14.21 5.64
C ASP A 76 1.55 -15.40 5.49
N GLU A 77 1.09 -16.50 4.87
CA GLU A 77 1.92 -17.66 4.54
C GLU A 77 3.06 -17.26 3.60
N ILE A 78 2.76 -16.53 2.51
CA ILE A 78 3.79 -16.04 1.58
C ILE A 78 4.78 -15.11 2.29
N LEU A 79 4.30 -14.17 3.11
CA LEU A 79 5.19 -13.27 3.88
C LEU A 79 6.12 -14.06 4.80
N SER A 80 5.61 -15.12 5.43
CA SER A 80 6.38 -15.97 6.34
C SER A 80 7.42 -16.82 5.60
N GLU A 81 6.98 -17.56 4.56
CA GLU A 81 7.83 -18.44 3.77
C GLU A 81 8.97 -17.68 3.08
N LYS A 82 8.66 -16.49 2.56
CA LYS A 82 9.61 -15.63 1.86
C LYS A 82 10.35 -14.70 2.81
N ARG A 83 10.21 -14.92 4.12
CA ARG A 83 10.99 -14.29 5.19
C ARG A 83 10.93 -12.75 5.11
N PHE A 84 9.74 -12.18 4.87
CA PHE A 84 9.53 -10.76 4.60
C PHE A 84 10.28 -9.82 5.56
N ARG A 85 10.18 -10.06 6.87
CA ARG A 85 10.88 -9.30 7.92
C ARG A 85 12.40 -9.20 7.71
N PHE A 86 12.99 -10.23 7.11
CA PHE A 86 14.42 -10.39 6.93
C PHE A 86 14.90 -10.01 5.52
N ILE A 87 14.03 -9.53 4.63
CA ILE A 87 14.45 -8.98 3.34
C ILE A 87 15.43 -7.84 3.58
N GLU A 88 16.59 -7.92 2.94
CA GLU A 88 17.63 -6.89 3.06
C GLU A 88 17.62 -5.93 1.88
N GLU A 89 17.75 -4.65 2.20
CA GLU A 89 17.69 -3.53 1.27
C GLU A 89 19.10 -2.98 1.02
N ASP A 90 19.39 -2.62 -0.23
CA ASP A 90 20.54 -1.82 -0.62
C ASP A 90 20.10 -0.36 -0.64
N HIS A 91 20.45 0.42 0.39
CA HIS A 91 20.00 1.81 0.60
C HIS A 91 20.67 2.84 -0.34
N LYS A 92 21.01 2.45 -1.57
CA LYS A 92 21.48 3.37 -2.61
C LYS A 92 20.40 4.39 -2.96
N LYS A 93 20.82 5.62 -3.18
CA LYS A 93 19.92 6.65 -3.73
C LYS A 93 19.68 6.38 -5.20
N VAL A 94 18.42 6.18 -5.57
CA VAL A 94 17.97 6.04 -6.94
C VAL A 94 16.88 7.07 -7.19
N TYR A 95 17.02 7.84 -8.26
CA TYR A 95 16.08 8.89 -8.65
C TYR A 95 15.18 8.42 -9.77
N ASP A 96 13.97 8.98 -9.84
CA ASP A 96 12.98 8.77 -10.90
C ASP A 96 12.61 7.30 -11.18
N ARG A 97 12.85 6.41 -10.21
CA ARG A 97 12.49 4.99 -10.27
C ARG A 97 11.15 4.75 -9.58
N MET A 98 10.37 3.84 -10.15
CA MET A 98 9.22 3.24 -9.47
C MET A 98 9.70 2.30 -8.37
N SER A 99 9.18 2.49 -7.17
CA SER A 99 9.50 1.66 -6.01
C SER A 99 8.24 1.08 -5.40
N VAL A 100 8.40 -0.03 -4.69
CA VAL A 100 7.36 -0.66 -3.87
C VAL A 100 7.79 -0.55 -2.42
N THR A 101 6.85 -0.15 -1.56
CA THR A 101 6.96 -0.19 -0.11
C THR A 101 5.82 -1.03 0.44
N ILE A 102 6.15 -1.94 1.35
CA ILE A 102 5.18 -2.78 2.05
C ILE A 102 5.38 -2.57 3.55
N VAL A 103 4.29 -2.32 4.26
CA VAL A 103 4.29 -2.20 5.72
C VAL A 103 3.32 -3.22 6.29
N VAL A 104 3.80 -4.05 7.20
CA VAL A 104 2.98 -4.94 8.04
C VAL A 104 3.15 -4.44 9.47
N LYS A 105 2.09 -3.94 10.10
CA LYS A 105 2.19 -3.32 11.43
C LYS A 105 2.33 -4.35 12.56
N ASN A 106 1.58 -5.45 12.48
CA ASN A 106 1.42 -6.40 13.58
C ASN A 106 1.73 -7.84 13.17
N GLY A 107 1.97 -8.72 14.15
CA GLY A 107 2.21 -10.15 13.94
C GLY A 107 3.66 -10.52 13.63
N LYS A 108 3.90 -11.81 13.34
CA LYS A 108 5.24 -12.39 13.10
C LYS A 108 5.99 -11.75 11.92
N ASN A 109 5.24 -11.21 10.96
CA ASN A 109 5.75 -10.57 9.76
C ASN A 109 5.82 -9.04 9.89
N SER A 110 5.68 -8.48 11.10
CA SER A 110 5.77 -7.04 11.32
C SER A 110 7.13 -6.49 10.86
N ALA A 111 7.09 -5.64 9.84
CA ALA A 111 8.23 -4.95 9.24
C ALA A 111 7.76 -3.92 8.21
N SER A 112 8.63 -2.96 7.91
CA SER A 112 8.52 -2.07 6.74
C SER A 112 9.65 -2.44 5.79
N LYS A 113 9.34 -2.71 4.53
CA LYS A 113 10.33 -3.03 3.50
C LYS A 113 10.09 -2.27 2.21
N THR A 114 11.17 -1.86 1.55
CA THR A 114 11.11 -1.08 0.31
C THR A 114 12.22 -1.45 -0.68
N ASP A 115 11.92 -1.37 -1.97
CA ASP A 115 12.93 -1.49 -3.03
C ASP A 115 13.36 -0.14 -3.62
N ALA A 116 13.05 0.98 -2.95
CA ALA A 116 13.37 2.33 -3.38
C ALA A 116 14.86 2.56 -3.67
N GLY A 117 15.73 1.91 -2.89
CA GLY A 117 17.13 1.69 -3.27
C GLY A 117 17.21 0.48 -4.19
N PHE A 118 17.60 -0.67 -3.65
CA PHE A 118 17.40 -1.99 -4.27
C PHE A 118 17.11 -3.03 -3.20
N ILE A 119 16.69 -4.23 -3.61
CA ILE A 119 16.74 -5.42 -2.76
C ILE A 119 18.06 -6.14 -3.02
N LEU A 120 18.73 -6.60 -1.96
CA LEU A 120 19.96 -7.39 -2.12
C LEU A 120 19.70 -8.63 -2.97
N ALA A 121 20.68 -9.01 -3.79
CA ALA A 121 20.53 -10.08 -4.79
C ALA A 121 19.97 -11.39 -4.20
N LYS A 122 20.39 -11.76 -2.98
CA LYS A 122 19.91 -12.96 -2.28
C LYS A 122 18.40 -12.96 -1.99
N ASP A 123 17.77 -11.79 -1.89
CA ASP A 123 16.38 -11.62 -1.49
C ASP A 123 15.47 -11.21 -2.65
N GLN A 124 16.00 -10.94 -3.85
CA GLN A 124 15.22 -10.49 -5.00
C GLN A 124 14.09 -11.46 -5.39
N LYS A 125 14.34 -12.77 -5.35
CA LYS A 125 13.31 -13.78 -5.63
C LYS A 125 12.18 -13.76 -4.60
N ASN A 126 12.53 -13.58 -3.33
CA ASN A 126 11.56 -13.49 -2.23
C ASN A 126 10.74 -12.21 -2.35
N TRP A 127 11.39 -11.09 -2.62
CA TRP A 127 10.72 -9.81 -2.86
C TRP A 127 9.75 -9.87 -4.05
N ALA A 128 10.16 -10.47 -5.17
CA ALA A 128 9.31 -10.65 -6.33
C ALA A 128 8.06 -11.50 -6.01
N ALA A 129 8.21 -12.58 -5.24
CA ALA A 129 7.09 -13.40 -4.80
C ALA A 129 6.12 -12.64 -3.87
N ILE A 130 6.66 -11.86 -2.92
CA ILE A 130 5.87 -11.06 -1.98
C ILE A 130 5.08 -9.98 -2.74
N THR A 131 5.77 -9.16 -3.55
CA THR A 131 5.11 -8.10 -4.34
C THR A 131 4.11 -8.68 -5.34
N GLY A 132 4.40 -9.85 -5.91
CA GLY A 132 3.48 -10.61 -6.76
C GLY A 132 2.20 -11.02 -6.05
N ALA A 133 2.25 -11.40 -4.76
CA ALA A 133 1.06 -11.76 -4.00
C ALA A 133 0.10 -10.58 -3.80
N PHE A 134 0.63 -9.38 -3.54
CA PHE A 134 -0.19 -8.16 -3.48
C PHE A 134 -0.82 -7.83 -4.83
N GLN A 135 -0.05 -7.95 -5.91
CA GLN A 135 -0.55 -7.73 -7.27
C GLN A 135 -1.60 -8.78 -7.69
N GLU A 136 -1.47 -10.03 -7.24
CA GLU A 136 -2.49 -11.07 -7.42
C GLU A 136 -3.83 -10.65 -6.77
N ILE A 137 -3.80 -10.11 -5.54
CA ILE A 137 -4.99 -9.59 -4.87
C ILE A 137 -5.61 -8.44 -5.67
N ILE A 138 -4.80 -7.46 -6.08
CA ILE A 138 -5.26 -6.28 -6.82
C ILE A 138 -5.93 -6.72 -8.13
N SER A 139 -5.25 -7.55 -8.94
CA SER A 139 -5.74 -8.01 -10.23
C SER A 139 -7.06 -8.80 -10.15
N LYS A 140 -7.29 -9.54 -9.06
CA LYS A 140 -8.54 -10.29 -8.85
C LYS A 140 -9.71 -9.43 -8.39
N LYS A 141 -9.46 -8.39 -7.61
CA LYS A 141 -10.51 -7.61 -6.91
C LYS A 141 -10.85 -6.31 -7.62
N VAL A 142 -9.90 -5.74 -8.35
CA VAL A 142 -10.04 -4.47 -9.03
C VAL A 142 -10.29 -4.72 -10.51
N LYS A 143 -11.47 -4.34 -11.00
CA LYS A 143 -11.79 -4.38 -12.42
C LYS A 143 -11.02 -3.26 -13.14
N ASN A 144 -10.50 -3.55 -14.35
CA ASN A 144 -9.76 -2.60 -15.17
C ASN A 144 -8.48 -2.07 -14.51
N THR A 145 -7.70 -2.96 -13.88
CA THR A 145 -6.32 -2.66 -13.52
C THR A 145 -5.55 -2.14 -14.75
N PRO A 146 -4.78 -1.04 -14.63
CA PRO A 146 -3.99 -0.47 -15.71
C PRO A 146 -2.99 -1.42 -16.37
#